data_AF-A0A974SHW5-F1
#
_entry.id   AF-A0A974SHW5-F1
#
_cell.length_a   1.000
_cell.length_b   1.000
_cell.length_c   1.000
_cell.angle_alpha   90.00
_cell.angle_beta   90.00
_cell.angle_gamma   90.00
#
_symmetry.space_group_name_H-M   'P 1'
#
loop_
_entity.id
_entity.type
_entity.pdbx_description
1 polymer ?
#
loop_
_entity_poly.entity_id
_entity_poly.type
_entity_poly.pdbx_seq_one_letter_code
_entity_poly.pdbx_strand_id
1 'polypeptide(L)'
;MARRPRTPEPFDTELAHLPSELRWREWMGRVEAVIFASPEPVLREVLARVVGRDCSLDLLIDDIRAELRGRPYELVAVAGGWQHRTKKSFAEAIRVATGLGTTDPKPLSKAESLVLMAIAYFQPITRGELGKFFGKEISRDTIGHLRGLDFIATGPRSPVPGAPYTYVTTKGFLSYFGFDTLRDLPDMEALEDAGLLSKERMLAGDLLSFGLAVEAEADDATFDLADHPADPSEA
;
A
#
# COMPACT_ATOMS: atom_id res chain seq x y z
N MET A 1 -4.15 -26.87 47.05
CA MET A 1 -2.79 -26.44 46.67
C MET A 1 -2.90 -25.23 45.77
N ALA A 2 -2.63 -24.02 46.29
CA ALA A 2 -2.68 -22.80 45.51
C ALA A 2 -1.47 -22.74 44.56
N ARG A 3 -1.71 -22.66 43.24
CA ARG A 3 -0.68 -22.40 42.24
C ARG A 3 -0.10 -21.02 42.51
N ARG A 4 1.15 -20.97 42.94
CA ARG A 4 1.92 -19.72 43.07
C ARG A 4 2.00 -19.07 41.68
N PRO A 5 1.66 -17.78 41.51
CA PRO A 5 1.82 -17.12 40.22
C PRO A 5 3.31 -17.14 39.86
N ARG A 6 3.67 -17.75 38.72
CA ARG A 6 5.02 -17.62 38.14
C ARG A 6 5.17 -16.15 37.75
N THR A 7 6.04 -15.42 38.45
CA THR A 7 6.52 -14.14 37.96
C THR A 7 7.18 -14.42 36.60
N PRO A 8 6.75 -13.78 35.50
CA PRO A 8 7.39 -13.99 34.21
C PRO A 8 8.86 -13.57 34.33
N GLU A 9 9.77 -14.47 33.97
CA GLU A 9 11.18 -14.12 33.84
C GLU A 9 11.32 -12.97 32.83
N PRO A 10 12.19 -11.98 33.08
CA PRO A 10 12.41 -10.91 32.13
C PRO A 10 12.89 -11.50 30.80
N PHE A 11 12.28 -11.06 29.69
CA PHE A 11 12.67 -11.50 28.35
C PHE A 11 14.10 -11.03 28.05
N ASP A 12 15.03 -11.96 27.85
CA ASP A 12 16.43 -11.66 27.55
C ASP A 12 16.57 -11.22 26.09
N THR A 13 16.63 -9.90 25.88
CA THR A 13 16.86 -9.29 24.57
C THR A 13 18.34 -9.32 24.17
N GLU A 14 19.26 -9.25 25.13
CA GLU A 14 20.69 -9.07 24.85
C GLU A 14 21.37 -10.38 24.46
N LEU A 15 20.89 -11.52 24.97
CA LEU A 15 21.43 -12.85 24.64
C LEU A 15 22.95 -12.90 24.84
N ALA A 16 23.44 -12.22 25.88
CA ALA A 16 24.87 -12.03 26.14
C ALA A 16 25.60 -13.36 26.40
N HIS A 17 24.86 -14.40 26.80
CA HIS A 17 25.35 -15.74 27.03
C HIS A 17 25.68 -16.52 25.74
N LEU A 18 25.17 -16.08 24.59
CA LEU A 18 25.44 -16.70 23.29
C LEU A 18 26.67 -16.08 22.60
N PRO A 19 27.45 -16.88 21.84
CA PRO A 19 28.39 -16.37 20.85
C PRO A 19 27.71 -15.45 19.83
N SER A 20 28.46 -14.52 19.23
CA SER A 20 27.92 -13.48 18.33
C SER A 20 27.10 -14.04 17.17
N GLU A 21 27.58 -15.10 16.51
CA GLU A 21 26.88 -15.71 15.37
C GLU A 21 25.53 -16.34 15.77
N LEU A 22 25.50 -17.07 16.89
CA LEU A 22 24.27 -17.70 17.40
C LEU A 22 23.30 -16.65 17.93
N ARG A 23 23.82 -15.58 18.54
CA ARG A 23 23.04 -14.43 18.98
C ARG A 23 22.34 -13.76 17.80
N TRP A 24 23.09 -13.51 16.72
CA TRP A 24 22.56 -12.90 15.50
C TRP A 24 21.44 -13.75 14.88
N ARG A 25 21.68 -15.07 14.75
CA ARG A 25 20.70 -16.05 14.27
C ARG A 25 19.41 -16.03 15.10
N GLU A 26 19.54 -15.99 16.43
CA GLU A 26 18.39 -15.93 17.33
C GLU A 26 17.62 -14.61 17.19
N TRP A 27 18.31 -13.47 17.07
CA TRP A 27 17.67 -12.18 16.79
C TRP A 27 16.95 -12.16 15.44
N MET A 28 17.54 -12.74 14.39
CA MET A 28 16.90 -12.91 13.09
C MET A 28 15.58 -13.68 13.23
N GLY A 29 15.61 -14.84 13.90
CA GLY A 29 14.44 -15.66 14.13
C GLY A 29 13.35 -14.94 14.94
N ARG A 30 13.72 -14.15 15.96
CA ARG A 30 12.77 -13.35 16.74
C ARG A 30 12.10 -12.27 15.90
N VAL A 31 12.87 -11.53 15.11
CA VAL A 31 12.34 -10.46 14.25
C VAL A 31 11.44 -11.06 13.17
N GLU A 32 11.89 -12.11 12.48
CA GLU A 32 11.09 -12.81 11.48
C GLU A 32 9.78 -13.35 12.08
N ALA A 33 9.84 -13.98 13.26
CA ALA A 33 8.65 -14.49 13.93
C ALA A 33 7.65 -13.38 14.31
N VAL A 34 8.13 -12.23 14.79
CA VAL A 34 7.26 -11.08 15.11
C VAL A 34 6.58 -10.55 13.86
N ILE A 35 7.31 -10.42 12.75
CA ILE A 35 6.75 -9.93 11.48
C ILE A 35 5.77 -10.95 10.91
N PHE A 36 6.11 -12.25 10.97
CA PHE A 36 5.25 -13.33 10.50
C PHE A 36 3.92 -13.41 11.27
N ALA A 37 3.96 -13.17 12.58
CA ALA A 37 2.76 -13.19 13.43
C ALA A 37 1.85 -11.97 13.26
N SER A 38 2.32 -10.91 12.58
CA SER A 38 1.58 -9.66 12.43
C SER A 38 0.82 -9.59 11.11
N PRO A 39 -0.50 -9.29 11.12
CA PRO A 39 -1.24 -9.01 9.89
C PRO A 39 -0.90 -7.63 9.31
N GLU A 40 -0.35 -6.71 10.12
CA GLU A 40 -0.01 -5.34 9.74
C GLU A 40 1.51 -5.11 9.70
N PRO A 41 2.00 -4.10 8.97
CA PRO A 41 3.42 -3.76 8.97
C PRO A 41 3.95 -3.44 10.37
N VAL A 42 5.04 -4.09 10.75
CA VAL A 42 5.64 -3.96 12.09
C VAL A 42 6.69 -2.86 12.09
N LEU A 43 6.49 -1.87 12.96
CA LEU A 43 7.39 -0.72 13.07
C LEU A 43 8.71 -1.08 13.76
N ARG A 44 9.75 -0.29 13.49
CA ARG A 44 11.08 -0.43 14.08
C ARG A 44 11.05 -0.49 15.60
N GLU A 45 10.23 0.36 16.23
CA GLU A 45 10.15 0.46 17.70
C GLU A 45 9.59 -0.82 18.34
N VAL A 46 8.84 -1.62 17.59
CA VAL A 46 8.33 -2.92 18.04
C VAL A 46 9.42 -3.97 17.90
N LEU A 47 10.11 -4.02 16.76
CA LEU A 47 11.21 -4.97 16.52
C LEU A 47 12.40 -4.73 17.46
N ALA A 48 12.68 -3.47 17.80
CA ALA A 48 13.73 -3.11 18.75
C ALA A 48 13.51 -3.69 20.15
N ARG A 49 12.28 -4.09 20.51
CA ARG A 49 11.97 -4.69 21.82
C ARG A 49 12.37 -6.16 21.92
N VAL A 50 12.67 -6.83 20.80
CA VAL A 50 13.00 -8.26 20.79
C VAL A 50 14.48 -8.56 20.50
N VAL A 51 15.28 -7.51 20.29
CA VAL A 51 16.71 -7.58 20.00
C VAL A 51 17.53 -6.78 21.01
N GLY A 52 18.83 -7.04 21.09
CA GLY A 52 19.75 -6.32 21.97
C GLY A 52 19.99 -4.88 21.52
N ARG A 53 20.46 -4.02 22.42
CA ARG A 53 20.65 -2.58 22.15
C ARG A 53 21.69 -2.30 21.06
N ASP A 54 22.68 -3.16 20.95
CA ASP A 54 23.76 -3.04 19.96
C ASP A 54 23.39 -3.67 18.61
N CYS A 55 22.18 -4.21 18.45
CA CYS A 55 21.73 -4.83 17.22
C CYS A 55 21.35 -3.77 16.17
N SER A 56 22.01 -3.79 15.01
CA SER A 56 21.56 -3.05 13.83
C SER A 56 20.39 -3.78 13.17
N LEU A 57 19.17 -3.26 13.34
CA LEU A 57 17.97 -3.83 12.72
C LEU A 57 18.06 -3.81 11.18
N ASP A 58 18.69 -2.80 10.58
CA ASP A 58 18.79 -2.71 9.11
C ASP A 58 19.62 -3.87 8.54
N LEU A 59 20.79 -4.14 9.12
CA LEU A 59 21.63 -5.26 8.72
C LEU A 59 20.94 -6.61 8.96
N LEU A 60 20.22 -6.72 10.08
CA LEU A 60 19.50 -7.93 10.43
C LEU A 60 18.34 -8.22 9.46
N ILE A 61 17.62 -7.18 9.05
CA ILE A 61 16.57 -7.28 8.02
C ILE A 61 17.16 -7.64 6.66
N ASP A 62 18.31 -7.08 6.29
CA ASP A 62 18.99 -7.40 5.03
C ASP A 62 19.43 -8.86 4.98
N ASP A 63 19.94 -9.41 6.09
CA ASP A 63 20.28 -10.83 6.20
C ASP A 63 19.02 -11.72 6.13
N ILE A 64 17.92 -11.36 6.80
CA ILE A 64 16.64 -12.09 6.67
C ILE A 64 16.18 -12.09 5.21
N ARG A 65 16.20 -10.93 4.54
CA ARG A 65 15.85 -10.82 3.11
C ARG A 65 16.75 -11.70 2.24
N ALA A 66 18.04 -11.78 2.55
CA ALA A 66 18.97 -12.63 1.83
C ALA A 66 18.60 -14.12 1.93
N GLU A 67 18.23 -14.60 3.13
CA GLU A 67 17.77 -15.98 3.34
C GLU A 67 16.42 -16.27 2.66
N LEU A 68 15.56 -15.26 2.54
CA LEU A 68 14.24 -15.39 1.93
C LEU A 68 14.23 -15.34 0.39
N ARG A 69 15.35 -15.06 -0.29
CA ARG A 69 15.38 -14.91 -1.77
C ARG A 69 14.78 -16.10 -2.52
N GLY A 70 14.97 -17.33 -2.02
CA GLY A 70 14.44 -18.56 -2.62
C GLY A 70 13.01 -18.94 -2.20
N ARG A 71 12.37 -18.18 -1.31
CA ARG A 71 11.04 -18.48 -0.75
C ARG A 71 9.91 -17.88 -1.60
N PRO A 72 8.67 -18.38 -1.49
CA PRO A 72 7.51 -17.83 -2.19
C PRO A 72 6.97 -16.53 -1.57
N TYR A 73 7.56 -16.10 -0.46
CA TYR A 73 7.28 -14.84 0.22
C TYR A 73 8.58 -14.06 0.43
N GLU A 74 8.43 -12.78 0.70
CA GLU A 74 9.50 -11.82 0.87
C GLU A 74 9.16 -10.86 2.00
N LEU A 75 10.19 -10.17 2.51
CA LEU A 75 10.05 -9.16 3.54
C LEU A 75 10.17 -7.76 2.94
N VAL A 76 9.06 -7.02 2.89
CA VAL A 76 8.99 -5.70 2.27
C VAL A 76 8.98 -4.61 3.33
N ALA A 77 9.57 -3.45 3.02
CA ALA A 77 9.34 -2.23 3.78
C ALA A 77 8.08 -1.55 3.25
N VAL A 78 7.14 -1.22 4.14
CA VAL A 78 5.84 -0.66 3.78
C VAL A 78 5.22 0.06 4.98
N ALA A 79 4.58 1.20 4.73
CA ALA A 79 3.93 2.04 5.74
C ALA A 79 4.82 2.37 6.97
N GLY A 80 6.14 2.52 6.78
CA GLY A 80 7.14 2.82 7.80
C GLY A 80 7.57 1.62 8.64
N GLY A 81 7.22 0.39 8.22
CA GLY A 81 7.56 -0.84 8.91
C GLY A 81 7.86 -1.98 7.96
N TRP A 82 7.92 -3.21 8.47
CA TRP A 82 8.18 -4.41 7.68
C TRP A 82 7.03 -5.40 7.73
N GLN A 83 6.76 -6.05 6.61
CA GLN A 83 5.68 -7.03 6.49
C GLN A 83 6.12 -8.19 5.59
N HIS A 84 5.71 -9.40 5.91
CA HIS A 84 5.79 -10.51 4.97
C HIS A 84 4.72 -10.36 3.89
N ARG A 85 5.12 -10.50 2.63
CA ARG A 85 4.22 -10.57 1.48
C ARG A 85 4.56 -11.75 0.60
N THR A 86 3.55 -12.32 -0.05
CA THR A 86 3.77 -13.33 -1.08
C THR A 86 4.29 -12.67 -2.35
N LYS A 87 5.18 -13.37 -3.07
CA LYS A 87 5.69 -12.87 -4.36
C LYS A 87 4.57 -12.85 -5.39
N LYS A 88 4.56 -11.82 -6.25
CA LYS A 88 3.54 -11.61 -7.29
C LYS A 88 3.31 -12.83 -8.19
N SER A 89 4.35 -13.63 -8.46
CA SER A 89 4.26 -14.86 -9.26
C SER A 89 3.28 -15.90 -8.69
N PHE A 90 2.96 -15.85 -7.40
CA PHE A 90 2.01 -16.76 -6.75
C PHE A 90 0.61 -16.17 -6.58
N ALA A 91 0.35 -14.97 -7.12
CA ALA A 91 -0.93 -14.28 -6.93
C ALA A 91 -2.11 -15.11 -7.46
N GLU A 92 -1.96 -15.78 -8.61
CA GLU A 92 -3.02 -16.64 -9.17
C GLU A 92 -3.37 -17.81 -8.25
N ALA A 93 -2.36 -18.54 -7.74
CA ALA A 93 -2.56 -19.64 -6.82
C ALA A 93 -3.31 -19.20 -5.55
N ILE A 94 -2.97 -18.01 -5.03
CA ILE A 94 -3.66 -17.43 -3.86
C ILE A 94 -5.11 -17.10 -4.20
N ARG A 95 -5.37 -16.45 -5.34
CA ARG A 95 -6.75 -16.12 -5.77
C ARG A 95 -7.60 -17.38 -5.92
N VAL A 96 -7.08 -18.44 -6.54
CA VAL A 96 -7.77 -19.72 -6.69
C VAL A 96 -8.09 -20.34 -5.32
N ALA A 97 -7.13 -20.35 -4.39
CA ALA A 97 -7.31 -21.00 -3.10
C ALA A 97 -8.24 -20.23 -2.14
N THR A 98 -8.18 -18.90 -2.17
CA THR A 98 -8.89 -18.03 -1.21
C THR A 98 -10.20 -17.47 -1.76
N GLY A 99 -10.40 -17.48 -3.07
CA GLY A 99 -11.48 -16.76 -3.73
C GLY A 99 -11.30 -15.23 -3.74
N LEU A 100 -10.22 -14.70 -3.14
CA LEU A 100 -9.89 -13.27 -3.21
C LEU A 100 -9.78 -12.83 -4.68
N GLY A 101 -10.38 -11.70 -5.03
CA GLY A 101 -10.53 -11.25 -6.42
C GLY A 101 -11.85 -11.63 -7.11
N THR A 102 -12.66 -12.55 -6.56
CA THR A 102 -13.99 -12.89 -7.12
C THR A 102 -15.14 -12.13 -6.43
N THR A 103 -14.92 -11.65 -5.21
CA THR A 103 -15.88 -10.92 -4.35
C THR A 103 -15.24 -9.69 -3.70
N ASP A 104 -14.19 -9.14 -4.31
CA ASP A 104 -13.50 -7.96 -3.78
C ASP A 104 -14.47 -6.78 -3.60
N PRO A 105 -14.19 -5.87 -2.64
CA PRO A 105 -14.87 -4.59 -2.57
C PRO A 105 -14.83 -3.94 -3.94
N LYS A 106 -15.95 -3.34 -4.37
CA LYS A 106 -16.08 -2.68 -5.68
C LYS A 106 -14.78 -1.91 -5.99
N PRO A 107 -14.11 -2.20 -7.11
CA PRO A 107 -12.86 -1.53 -7.45
C PRO A 107 -13.09 -0.02 -7.46
N LEU A 108 -12.07 0.75 -7.06
CA LEU A 108 -12.14 2.19 -7.09
C LEU A 108 -12.51 2.64 -8.51
N SER A 109 -13.58 3.41 -8.62
CA SER A 109 -13.89 4.11 -9.86
C SER A 109 -12.76 5.07 -10.24
N LYS A 110 -12.69 5.47 -11.51
CA LYS A 110 -11.73 6.49 -11.97
C LYS A 110 -11.85 7.78 -11.14
N ALA A 111 -13.07 8.21 -10.84
CA ALA A 111 -13.32 9.41 -10.04
C ALA A 111 -12.82 9.28 -8.58
N GLU A 112 -13.02 8.12 -7.95
CA GLU A 112 -12.50 7.85 -6.60
C GLU A 112 -10.97 7.82 -6.58
N SER A 113 -10.37 7.19 -7.59
CA SER A 113 -8.91 7.11 -7.74
C SER A 113 -8.28 8.50 -7.89
N LEU A 114 -8.89 9.37 -8.71
CA LEU A 114 -8.44 10.76 -8.87
C LEU A 114 -8.53 11.55 -7.56
N VAL A 115 -9.64 11.44 -6.84
CA VAL A 115 -9.82 12.12 -5.56
C VAL A 115 -8.80 11.62 -4.53
N LEU A 116 -8.57 10.31 -4.48
CA LEU A 116 -7.56 9.71 -3.61
C LEU A 116 -6.15 10.21 -3.95
N MET A 117 -5.82 10.26 -5.25
CA MET A 117 -4.55 10.80 -5.72
C MET A 117 -4.36 12.25 -5.32
N ALA A 118 -5.37 13.10 -5.55
CA ALA A 118 -5.31 14.50 -5.13
C ALA A 118 -5.11 14.65 -3.61
N ILE A 119 -5.73 13.80 -2.79
CA ILE A 119 -5.47 13.77 -1.35
C ILE A 119 -4.03 13.33 -1.08
N ALA A 120 -3.53 12.29 -1.74
CA ALA A 120 -2.17 11.78 -1.52
C ALA A 120 -1.09 12.84 -1.77
N TYR A 121 -1.19 13.60 -2.87
CA TYR A 121 -0.19 14.62 -3.24
C TYR A 121 -0.38 15.98 -2.53
N PHE A 122 -1.62 16.36 -2.20
CA PHE A 122 -1.91 17.72 -1.70
C PHE A 122 -2.38 17.76 -0.25
N GLN A 123 -2.33 16.65 0.49
CA GLN A 123 -2.66 16.64 1.91
C GLN A 123 -1.79 17.61 2.72
N PRO A 124 -2.35 18.23 3.78
CA PRO A 124 -3.75 18.15 4.21
C PRO A 124 -4.67 19.03 3.33
N ILE A 125 -5.74 18.43 2.76
CA ILE A 125 -6.65 19.12 1.81
C ILE A 125 -8.13 19.00 2.21
N THR A 126 -8.90 20.06 2.05
CA THR A 126 -10.35 20.08 2.35
C THR A 126 -11.20 19.57 1.18
N ARG A 127 -12.44 19.15 1.48
CA ARG A 127 -13.42 18.79 0.43
C ARG A 127 -13.71 19.95 -0.55
N GLY A 128 -13.68 21.19 -0.05
CA GLY A 128 -13.91 22.39 -0.85
C GLY A 128 -12.75 22.68 -1.80
N GLU A 129 -11.51 22.51 -1.33
CA GLU A 129 -10.31 22.63 -2.18
C GLU A 129 -10.29 21.54 -3.25
N LEU A 130 -10.56 20.28 -2.88
CA LEU A 130 -10.75 19.21 -3.87
C LEU A 130 -11.80 19.61 -4.92
N GLY A 131 -12.93 20.17 -4.50
CA GLY A 131 -13.96 20.61 -5.44
C GLY A 131 -13.48 21.69 -6.42
N LYS A 132 -12.59 22.60 -5.99
CA LYS A 132 -11.95 23.58 -6.86
C LYS A 132 -10.98 22.92 -7.85
N PHE A 133 -10.17 21.95 -7.40
CA PHE A 133 -9.26 21.20 -8.26
C PHE A 133 -9.99 20.45 -9.39
N PHE A 134 -11.18 19.91 -9.10
CA PHE A 134 -11.96 19.12 -10.05
C PHE A 134 -13.06 19.91 -10.78
N GLY A 135 -13.20 21.21 -10.51
CA GLY A 135 -14.26 22.06 -11.10
C GLY A 135 -15.69 21.65 -10.70
N LYS A 136 -15.87 20.76 -9.72
CA LYS A 136 -17.19 20.25 -9.28
C LYS A 136 -17.17 19.84 -7.82
N GLU A 137 -18.32 19.85 -7.16
CA GLU A 137 -18.40 19.41 -5.76
C GLU A 137 -18.07 17.91 -5.63
N ILE A 138 -17.18 17.57 -4.67
CA ILE A 138 -16.87 16.18 -4.35
C ILE A 138 -17.96 15.61 -3.43
N SER A 139 -18.56 14.50 -3.86
CA SER A 139 -19.59 13.80 -3.10
C SER A 139 -19.07 13.36 -1.73
N ARG A 140 -19.94 13.47 -0.72
CA ARG A 140 -19.65 12.95 0.63
C ARG A 140 -19.51 11.43 0.62
N ASP A 141 -20.20 10.74 -0.28
CA ASP A 141 -20.16 9.29 -0.40
C ASP A 141 -18.79 8.82 -0.91
N THR A 142 -18.18 9.56 -1.85
CA THR A 142 -16.80 9.31 -2.31
C THR A 142 -15.82 9.38 -1.15
N ILE A 143 -15.90 10.43 -0.33
CA ILE A 143 -15.06 10.57 0.86
C ILE A 143 -15.36 9.47 1.89
N GLY A 144 -16.63 9.14 2.08
CA GLY A 144 -17.07 8.07 2.98
C GLY A 144 -16.53 6.71 2.57
N HIS A 145 -16.56 6.41 1.27
CA HIS A 145 -16.05 5.16 0.71
C HIS A 145 -14.52 5.06 0.86
N LEU A 146 -13.78 6.10 0.46
CA LEU A 146 -12.31 6.13 0.62
C LEU A 146 -11.88 6.00 2.09
N ARG A 147 -12.65 6.56 3.02
CA ARG A 147 -12.43 6.38 4.45
C ARG A 147 -12.77 4.96 4.91
N GLY A 148 -13.85 4.37 4.39
CA GLY A 148 -14.27 3.00 4.70
C GLY A 148 -13.26 1.95 4.25
N LEU A 149 -12.50 2.24 3.19
CA LEU A 149 -11.36 1.43 2.73
C LEU A 149 -10.06 1.67 3.51
N ASP A 150 -10.11 2.51 4.57
CA ASP A 150 -8.93 2.98 5.31
C ASP A 150 -7.85 3.56 4.39
N PHE A 151 -8.21 4.32 3.36
CA PHE A 151 -7.24 5.04 2.52
C PHE A 151 -7.02 6.48 2.98
N ILE A 152 -8.05 7.10 3.57
CA ILE A 152 -7.98 8.47 4.05
C ILE A 152 -8.56 8.60 5.46
N ALA A 153 -8.02 9.55 6.22
CA ALA A 153 -8.50 9.94 7.53
C ALA A 153 -8.71 11.46 7.61
N THR A 154 -9.35 11.90 8.68
CA THR A 154 -9.50 13.33 8.98
C THR A 154 -8.17 13.89 9.45
N GLY A 155 -7.67 14.91 8.76
CA GLY A 155 -6.49 15.67 9.15
C GLY A 155 -6.81 16.84 10.08
N PRO A 156 -5.81 17.72 10.34
CA PRO A 156 -6.01 18.95 11.10
C PRO A 156 -7.12 19.84 10.51
N ARG A 157 -7.72 20.70 11.33
CA ARG A 157 -8.67 21.69 10.81
C ARG A 157 -7.93 22.72 9.94
N SER A 158 -8.53 23.08 8.80
CA SER A 158 -7.96 24.10 7.92
C SER A 158 -7.98 25.47 8.62
N PRO A 159 -6.95 26.32 8.43
CA PRO A 159 -6.89 27.65 9.05
C PRO A 159 -7.86 28.68 8.42
N VAL A 160 -8.57 28.32 7.35
CA VAL A 160 -9.52 29.21 6.68
C VAL A 160 -10.82 29.41 7.48
N PRO A 161 -11.57 30.50 7.25
CA PRO A 161 -12.86 30.73 7.91
C PRO A 161 -13.81 29.53 7.81
N GLY A 162 -14.45 29.19 8.92
CA GLY A 162 -15.30 28.00 9.04
C GLY A 162 -14.56 26.71 9.42
N ALA A 163 -13.22 26.74 9.45
CA ALA A 163 -12.35 25.65 9.91
C ALA A 163 -12.80 24.26 9.41
N PRO A 164 -12.99 24.05 8.09
CA PRO A 164 -13.40 22.76 7.57
C PRO A 164 -12.38 21.67 7.88
N TYR A 165 -12.85 20.42 7.95
CA TYR A 165 -11.96 19.26 8.05
C TYR A 165 -11.09 19.13 6.80
N THR A 166 -9.82 18.79 7.01
CA THR A 166 -8.93 18.33 5.94
C THR A 166 -8.90 16.80 5.90
N TYR A 167 -8.37 16.25 4.82
CA TYR A 167 -8.13 14.84 4.63
C TYR A 167 -6.64 14.58 4.41
N VAL A 168 -6.19 13.47 4.96
CA VAL A 168 -4.82 12.94 4.87
C VAL A 168 -4.89 11.45 4.54
N THR A 169 -3.85 10.90 3.94
CA THR A 169 -3.75 9.45 3.71
C THR A 169 -3.41 8.72 4.99
N THR A 170 -3.73 7.43 5.05
CA THR A 170 -3.49 6.54 6.18
C THR A 170 -2.28 5.62 5.93
N LYS A 171 -1.95 4.80 6.93
CA LYS A 171 -1.05 3.65 6.73
C LYS A 171 -1.69 2.56 5.89
N GLY A 172 -3.03 2.41 5.92
CA GLY A 172 -3.77 1.52 5.04
C GLY A 172 -3.53 1.85 3.56
N PHE A 173 -3.55 3.13 3.20
CA PHE A 173 -3.17 3.60 1.85
C PHE A 173 -1.74 3.15 1.48
N LEU A 174 -0.74 3.49 2.30
CA LEU A 174 0.64 3.12 2.04
C LEU A 174 0.81 1.60 1.91
N SER A 175 0.17 0.84 2.80
CA SER A 175 0.17 -0.62 2.77
C SER A 175 -0.44 -1.19 1.49
N TYR A 176 -1.61 -0.69 1.09
CA TYR A 176 -2.33 -1.16 -0.09
C TYR A 176 -1.53 -0.92 -1.37
N PHE A 177 -0.98 0.28 -1.55
CA PHE A 177 -0.19 0.62 -2.73
C PHE A 177 1.27 0.18 -2.66
N GLY A 178 1.72 -0.33 -1.50
CA GLY A 178 3.08 -0.85 -1.31
C GLY A 178 4.14 0.24 -1.16
N PHE A 179 3.76 1.42 -0.67
CA PHE A 179 4.67 2.52 -0.37
C PHE A 179 5.18 2.41 1.07
N ASP A 180 6.47 2.69 1.30
CA ASP A 180 7.00 2.82 2.66
C ASP A 180 6.62 4.18 3.23
N THR A 181 6.79 5.23 2.42
CA THR A 181 6.43 6.59 2.78
C THR A 181 5.74 7.31 1.61
N LEU A 182 5.14 8.47 1.88
CA LEU A 182 4.56 9.31 0.82
C LEU A 182 5.61 9.84 -0.17
N ARG A 183 6.91 9.73 0.14
CA ARG A 183 7.99 10.10 -0.79
C ARG A 183 8.18 9.09 -1.91
N ASP A 184 7.60 7.90 -1.77
CA ASP A 184 7.65 6.85 -2.79
C ASP A 184 6.52 7.02 -3.82
N LEU A 185 5.66 8.03 -3.66
CA LEU A 185 4.67 8.38 -4.66
C LEU A 185 5.37 8.78 -5.96
N PRO A 186 4.91 8.29 -7.13
CA PRO A 186 5.46 8.68 -8.42
C PRO A 186 5.52 10.21 -8.59
N ASP A 187 6.57 10.73 -9.22
CA ASP A 187 6.58 12.14 -9.56
C ASP A 187 5.44 12.47 -10.54
N MET A 188 4.93 13.70 -10.49
CA MET A 188 3.86 14.12 -11.41
C MET A 188 4.28 13.97 -12.89
N GLU A 189 5.56 14.14 -13.20
CA GLU A 189 6.11 13.87 -14.54
C GLU A 189 6.05 12.38 -14.90
N ALA A 190 6.31 11.47 -13.96
CA ALA A 190 6.17 10.03 -14.19
C ALA A 190 4.70 9.61 -14.39
N LEU A 191 3.76 10.33 -13.77
CA LEU A 191 2.34 10.17 -14.04
C LEU A 191 1.98 10.74 -15.42
N GLU A 192 2.58 11.84 -15.87
CA GLU A 192 2.40 12.37 -17.23
C GLU A 192 2.92 11.40 -18.29
N ASP A 193 4.11 10.85 -18.10
CA ASP A 193 4.75 9.87 -18.99
C ASP A 193 3.98 8.54 -19.05
N ALA A 194 3.33 8.15 -17.94
CA ALA A 194 2.43 7.00 -17.90
C ALA A 194 1.07 7.26 -18.57
N GLY A 195 0.84 8.46 -19.13
CA GLY A 195 -0.46 8.89 -19.66
C GLY A 195 -1.52 9.10 -18.58
N LEU A 196 -1.11 9.12 -17.31
CA LEU A 196 -1.98 9.28 -16.12
C LEU A 196 -2.17 10.74 -15.71
N LEU A 197 -1.45 11.68 -16.33
CA LEU A 197 -1.61 13.13 -16.16
C LEU A 197 -1.28 13.87 -17.48
N SER A 198 -1.76 15.10 -17.65
CA SER A 198 -1.22 15.98 -18.70
C SER A 198 -1.13 17.42 -18.20
N LYS A 199 0.06 18.00 -18.31
CA LYS A 199 0.41 19.37 -17.88
C LYS A 199 -0.49 20.45 -18.46
N GLU A 200 -0.86 20.30 -19.73
CA GLU A 200 -1.69 21.25 -20.48
C GLU A 200 -3.13 21.31 -19.95
N ARG A 201 -3.67 20.18 -19.46
CA ARG A 201 -5.05 20.09 -18.93
C ARG A 201 -5.16 20.50 -17.46
N MET A 202 -4.09 20.38 -16.68
CA MET A 202 -4.03 20.94 -15.31
C MET A 202 -4.12 22.47 -15.32
N LEU A 203 -3.43 23.12 -16.25
CA LEU A 203 -3.45 24.59 -16.39
C LEU A 203 -4.81 25.13 -16.88
N ALA A 204 -5.60 24.29 -17.55
CA ALA A 204 -6.95 24.62 -18.00
C ALA A 204 -8.04 24.43 -16.91
N GLY A 205 -7.68 23.95 -15.71
CA GLY A 205 -8.65 23.66 -14.65
C GLY A 205 -9.53 22.43 -14.93
N ASP A 206 -9.12 21.60 -15.88
CA ASP A 206 -9.92 20.50 -16.41
C ASP A 206 -9.26 19.14 -16.15
N LEU A 207 -9.17 18.78 -14.86
CA LEU A 207 -8.81 17.42 -14.42
C LEU A 207 -9.83 16.37 -14.91
N LEU A 208 -10.97 16.77 -15.51
CA LEU A 208 -12.01 15.88 -16.01
C LEU A 208 -11.78 15.40 -17.46
N SER A 209 -11.02 16.13 -18.28
CA SER A 209 -10.57 15.58 -19.58
C SER A 209 -9.70 14.32 -19.42
N PHE A 210 -9.23 14.02 -18.21
CA PHE A 210 -8.60 12.74 -17.86
C PHE A 210 -9.53 11.53 -17.97
N GLY A 211 -10.81 11.69 -17.63
CA GLY A 211 -11.79 10.60 -17.70
C GLY A 211 -12.29 10.32 -19.12
N LEU A 212 -12.49 11.38 -19.91
CA LEU A 212 -13.09 11.35 -21.24
C LEU A 212 -12.09 10.99 -22.35
N ALA A 213 -10.80 11.34 -22.23
CA ALA A 213 -9.80 10.96 -23.24
C ALA A 213 -9.50 9.46 -23.24
N VAL A 214 -9.58 8.81 -22.07
CA VAL A 214 -9.46 7.35 -21.95
C VAL A 214 -10.66 6.63 -22.57
N GLU A 215 -11.85 7.26 -22.62
CA GLU A 215 -12.99 6.71 -23.36
C GLU A 215 -12.77 6.79 -24.87
N ALA A 216 -12.18 7.89 -25.37
CA ALA A 216 -11.90 8.05 -26.81
C ALA A 216 -10.81 7.12 -27.34
N GLU A 217 -9.77 6.80 -26.55
CA GLU A 217 -8.74 5.81 -26.94
C GLU A 217 -9.18 4.35 -26.75
N ALA A 218 -10.10 4.07 -25.81
CA ALA A 218 -10.61 2.72 -25.59
C ALA A 218 -11.61 2.27 -26.68
N ASP A 219 -12.36 3.20 -27.30
CA ASP A 219 -13.26 2.88 -28.41
C ASP A 219 -12.51 2.59 -29.73
N ASP A 220 -11.30 3.14 -29.92
CA ASP A 220 -10.49 2.93 -31.13
C ASP A 220 -9.68 1.61 -31.09
N ALA A 221 -9.61 0.96 -29.92
CA ALA A 221 -8.97 -0.34 -29.72
C ALA A 221 -9.95 -1.53 -29.79
N THR A 222 -11.10 -1.36 -30.45
CA THR A 222 -11.94 -2.49 -30.85
C THR A 222 -11.25 -3.23 -32.01
N PHE A 223 -10.31 -4.09 -31.66
CA PHE A 223 -9.63 -4.99 -32.60
C PHE A 223 -10.70 -5.86 -33.27
N ASP A 224 -10.93 -5.60 -34.54
CA ASP A 224 -11.86 -6.28 -35.43
C ASP A 224 -11.45 -7.75 -35.56
N LEU A 225 -12.00 -8.59 -34.67
CA LEU A 225 -11.98 -10.05 -34.78
C LEU A 225 -13.37 -10.50 -35.25
N ALA A 226 -13.75 -10.04 -36.45
CA ALA A 226 -14.77 -10.68 -37.23
C ALA A 226 -14.21 -11.11 -38.59
N ASP A 227 -14.31 -12.41 -38.81
CA ASP A 227 -14.55 -13.04 -40.11
C ASP A 227 -13.35 -13.54 -40.93
N HIS A 228 -12.90 -14.76 -40.61
CA HIS A 228 -12.66 -15.73 -41.66
C HIS A 228 -13.04 -17.15 -41.21
N PRO A 229 -14.00 -17.83 -41.88
CA PRO A 229 -14.24 -19.25 -41.66
C PRO A 229 -13.26 -20.07 -42.51
N ALA A 230 -12.63 -21.08 -41.92
CA ALA A 230 -11.97 -22.12 -42.70
C ALA A 230 -12.49 -23.49 -42.25
N ASP A 231 -13.28 -24.09 -43.16
CA ASP A 231 -13.81 -25.45 -43.17
C ASP A 231 -12.67 -26.49 -43.38
N PRO A 232 -12.90 -27.83 -43.37
CA PRO A 232 -11.97 -28.80 -42.82
C PRO A 232 -11.35 -29.64 -43.96
N SER A 233 -10.57 -30.65 -43.59
CA SER A 233 -9.96 -31.67 -44.47
C SER A 233 -8.69 -31.24 -45.21
N GLU A 234 -7.55 -31.82 -44.81
CA GLU A 234 -6.79 -32.77 -45.62
C GLU A 234 -5.58 -33.30 -44.83
N ALA A 235 -5.41 -34.64 -44.89
CA ALA A 235 -4.27 -35.50 -44.53
C ALA A 235 -3.87 -35.67 -43.05
#